data_AF-A0A0P1HZ92-F1
#
_entry.id   AF-A0A0P1HZ92-F1
#
_cell.length_a   1.000
_cell.length_b   1.000
_cell.length_c   1.000
_cell.angle_alpha   90.00
_cell.angle_beta   90.00
_cell.angle_gamma   90.00
#
_symmetry.space_group_name_H-M   'P 1'
#
loop_
_entity.id
_entity.type
_entity.pdbx_description
1 polymer ?
#
loop_
_entity_poly.entity_id
_entity_poly.type
_entity_poly.pdbx_seq_one_letter_code
_entity_poly.pdbx_strand_id
1 'polypeptide(L)'
;MSDPTRPTLASRILRGVFLFVAVPVLVVLLLGIIGWDADFYALRDRWEHMKLALFGDWQAENWCPPGRGSDNCDEAAQFEDALADAGDFTFFRRATIAGTDLTVHTGIRFATARDVVDGHPASQWCYVALPDGAVQQQIDLASKTAGNPPVYTSLASLDATALAGFGVSADALSDIARSHCRFVSPKEES
;
A
#
# COMPACT_ATOMS: atom_id res chain seq x y z
N MET A 1 50.64 -43.19 -17.42
CA MET A 1 49.46 -42.96 -16.56
C MET A 1 48.93 -41.59 -16.94
N SER A 2 47.95 -41.58 -17.85
CA SER A 2 47.50 -40.38 -18.56
C SER A 2 46.34 -39.73 -17.81
N ASP A 3 46.53 -38.49 -17.40
CA ASP A 3 45.57 -37.68 -16.63
C ASP A 3 44.32 -37.33 -17.46
N PRO A 4 43.11 -37.79 -17.08
CA PRO A 4 41.89 -37.61 -17.87
C PRO A 4 41.20 -36.24 -17.65
N THR A 5 41.82 -35.28 -16.96
CA THR A 5 41.14 -34.03 -16.57
C THR A 5 41.53 -32.78 -17.37
N ARG A 6 42.06 -32.91 -18.60
CA ARG A 6 42.22 -31.75 -19.50
C ARG A 6 40.97 -31.54 -20.35
N PRO A 7 40.13 -30.52 -20.07
CA PRO A 7 39.01 -30.18 -20.94
C PRO A 7 39.54 -29.75 -22.31
N THR A 8 39.07 -30.43 -23.36
CA THR A 8 39.43 -30.18 -24.76
C THR A 8 39.06 -28.76 -25.18
N LEU A 9 39.89 -28.16 -26.03
CA LEU A 9 39.78 -26.76 -26.47
C LEU A 9 38.39 -26.43 -27.05
N ALA A 10 37.72 -27.41 -27.66
CA ALA A 10 36.35 -27.31 -28.16
C ALA A 10 35.30 -27.05 -27.05
N SER A 11 35.47 -27.62 -25.85
CA SER A 11 34.60 -27.41 -24.69
C SER A 11 34.69 -25.98 -24.14
N ARG A 12 35.87 -25.37 -24.22
CA ARG A 12 36.11 -24.00 -23.76
C ARG A 12 35.52 -22.96 -24.71
N ILE A 13 35.60 -23.21 -26.02
CA ILE A 13 35.01 -22.33 -27.03
C ILE A 13 33.47 -22.39 -26.97
N LEU A 14 32.89 -23.59 -26.84
CA LEU A 14 31.42 -23.72 -26.71
C LEU A 14 30.88 -23.05 -25.44
N ARG A 15 31.57 -23.18 -24.30
CA ARG A 15 31.20 -22.47 -23.06
C ARG A 15 31.38 -20.96 -23.17
N GLY A 16 32.43 -20.50 -23.86
CA GLY A 16 32.65 -19.08 -24.12
C GLY A 16 31.52 -18.47 -24.96
N VAL A 17 31.17 -19.08 -26.09
CA VAL A 17 30.10 -18.58 -26.96
C VAL A 17 28.73 -18.60 -26.26
N PHE A 18 28.45 -19.63 -25.45
CA PHE A 18 27.18 -19.71 -24.71
C PHE A 18 27.08 -18.62 -23.62
N LEU A 19 28.15 -18.36 -22.88
CA LEU A 19 28.17 -17.32 -21.84
C LEU A 19 28.20 -15.89 -22.40
N PHE A 20 28.91 -15.66 -23.51
CA PHE A 20 29.11 -14.31 -24.04
C PHE A 20 28.07 -13.89 -25.09
N VAL A 21 27.33 -14.83 -25.68
CA VAL A 21 26.35 -14.50 -26.73
C VAL A 21 24.94 -14.94 -26.35
N ALA A 22 24.75 -16.20 -25.93
CA ALA A 22 23.40 -16.71 -25.66
C ALA A 22 22.79 -16.10 -24.39
N VAL A 23 23.57 -15.95 -23.31
CA VAL A 23 23.10 -15.33 -22.05
C VAL A 23 22.68 -13.87 -22.24
N PRO A 24 23.49 -12.96 -22.82
CA PRO A 24 23.07 -11.57 -22.99
C PRO A 24 21.87 -11.42 -23.95
N VAL A 25 21.76 -12.26 -24.99
CA VAL A 25 20.57 -12.25 -25.87
C VAL A 25 19.32 -12.69 -25.11
N LEU A 26 19.40 -13.72 -24.27
CA LEU A 26 18.30 -14.17 -23.43
C LEU A 26 17.91 -13.10 -22.38
N VAL A 27 18.89 -12.41 -21.80
CA VAL A 27 18.66 -11.31 -20.86
C VAL A 27 17.98 -10.12 -21.55
N VAL A 28 18.42 -9.75 -22.75
CA VAL A 28 17.79 -8.66 -23.53
C VAL A 28 16.38 -9.05 -23.97
N LEU A 29 16.14 -10.31 -24.34
CA LEU A 29 14.79 -10.80 -24.67
C LEU A 29 13.87 -10.86 -23.43
N LEU A 30 14.38 -11.31 -22.28
CA LEU A 30 13.62 -11.31 -21.02
C LEU A 30 13.32 -9.89 -20.53
N LEU A 31 14.29 -8.96 -20.61
CA LEU A 31 14.07 -7.55 -20.31
C LEU A 31 13.14 -6.88 -21.33
N GLY A 32 13.19 -7.32 -22.59
CA GLY A 32 12.25 -6.92 -23.63
C GLY A 32 10.83 -7.38 -23.31
N ILE A 33 10.62 -8.65 -22.94
CA ILE A 33 9.31 -9.19 -22.57
C ILE A 33 8.78 -8.54 -21.28
N ILE A 34 9.63 -8.36 -20.26
CA ILE A 34 9.27 -7.65 -19.03
C ILE A 34 8.95 -6.17 -19.33
N GLY A 35 9.63 -5.54 -20.28
CA GLY A 35 9.41 -4.15 -20.69
C GLY A 35 8.27 -3.93 -21.68
N TRP A 36 7.75 -4.98 -22.33
CA TRP A 36 6.67 -4.87 -23.33
C TRP A 36 5.29 -5.25 -22.78
N ASP A 37 5.22 -6.07 -21.71
CA ASP A 37 3.96 -6.56 -21.16
C ASP A 37 3.67 -6.03 -19.73
N ALA A 38 4.67 -5.51 -19.03
CA ALA A 38 4.45 -4.65 -17.88
C ALA A 38 4.60 -3.22 -18.37
N ASP A 39 3.48 -2.56 -18.60
CA ASP A 39 3.41 -1.15 -18.93
C ASP A 39 3.93 -0.37 -17.70
N PHE A 40 5.26 -0.30 -17.56
CA PHE A 40 5.95 0.16 -16.35
C PHE A 40 5.65 1.64 -16.11
N TYR A 41 5.30 2.36 -17.17
CA TYR A 41 4.72 3.69 -17.09
C TYR A 41 3.33 3.65 -16.50
N ALA A 42 2.40 2.81 -16.98
CA ALA A 42 1.07 2.69 -16.40
C ALA A 42 1.09 2.16 -14.95
N LEU A 43 2.00 1.26 -14.60
CA LEU A 43 2.13 0.71 -13.25
C LEU A 43 2.83 1.69 -12.31
N ARG A 44 3.84 2.43 -12.80
CA ARG A 44 4.42 3.57 -12.08
C ARG A 44 3.41 4.70 -11.91
N ASP A 45 2.61 4.98 -12.92
CA ASP A 45 1.62 6.05 -12.89
C ASP A 45 0.47 5.69 -11.96
N ARG A 46 -0.03 4.46 -11.99
CA ARG A 46 -0.94 3.90 -10.97
C ARG A 46 -0.31 3.93 -9.57
N TRP A 47 0.99 3.68 -9.46
CA TRP A 47 1.73 3.75 -8.19
C TRP A 47 1.91 5.20 -7.70
N GLU A 48 2.13 6.18 -8.57
CA GLU A 48 2.18 7.60 -8.21
C GLU A 48 0.79 8.14 -7.87
N HIS A 49 -0.27 7.74 -8.58
CA HIS A 49 -1.66 8.09 -8.26
C HIS A 49 -2.12 7.46 -6.95
N MET A 50 -1.79 6.19 -6.73
CA MET A 50 -2.03 5.52 -5.46
C MET A 50 -1.19 6.16 -4.34
N LYS A 51 0.04 6.61 -4.61
CA LYS A 51 0.86 7.33 -3.62
C LYS A 51 0.31 8.71 -3.29
N LEU A 52 -0.22 9.44 -4.27
CA LEU A 52 -0.93 10.70 -4.02
C LEU A 52 -2.19 10.45 -3.17
N ALA A 53 -2.93 9.37 -3.45
CA ALA A 53 -4.09 8.95 -2.66
C ALA A 53 -3.73 8.41 -1.25
N LEU A 54 -2.55 7.81 -1.04
CA LEU A 54 -2.16 7.23 0.25
C LEU A 54 -1.25 8.13 1.11
N PHE A 55 -0.50 9.04 0.49
CA PHE A 55 0.57 9.80 1.15
C PHE A 55 0.60 11.30 0.82
N GLY A 56 -0.16 11.77 -0.18
CA GLY A 56 -0.35 13.21 -0.41
C GLY A 56 -1.29 13.80 0.63
N ASP A 57 -1.08 15.06 1.01
CA ASP A 57 -2.12 15.84 1.68
C ASP A 57 -3.35 15.84 0.75
N TRP A 58 -4.42 15.18 1.18
CA TRP A 58 -5.64 14.92 0.39
C TRP A 58 -6.29 16.23 -0.07
N GLN A 59 -5.85 16.77 -1.22
CA GLN A 59 -6.51 17.88 -1.90
C GLN A 59 -7.26 17.33 -3.10
N ALA A 60 -8.51 16.95 -2.85
CA ALA A 60 -9.51 16.61 -3.87
C ALA A 60 -10.03 17.87 -4.59
N GLU A 61 -9.19 18.85 -4.90
CA GLU A 61 -9.59 19.98 -5.75
C GLU A 61 -9.43 19.59 -7.22
N ASN A 62 -10.55 19.12 -7.79
CA ASN A 62 -10.79 18.97 -9.22
C ASN A 62 -9.98 17.87 -9.92
N TRP A 63 -10.41 16.61 -9.80
CA TRP A 63 -10.04 15.55 -10.75
C TRP A 63 -10.82 15.67 -12.08
N CYS A 64 -10.78 16.87 -12.67
CA CYS A 64 -10.83 17.21 -14.10
C CYS A 64 -10.91 18.76 -14.13
N PRO A 65 -9.77 19.48 -14.07
CA PRO A 65 -9.78 20.94 -14.13
C PRO A 65 -10.25 21.39 -15.53
N PRO A 66 -11.12 22.42 -15.65
CA PRO A 66 -11.49 22.95 -16.95
C PRO A 66 -10.22 23.42 -17.68
N GLY A 67 -9.89 22.76 -18.80
CA GLY A 67 -8.74 23.11 -19.65
C GLY A 67 -7.58 22.09 -19.71
N ARG A 68 -7.70 20.87 -19.17
CA ARG A 68 -6.77 19.76 -19.47
C ARG A 68 -7.49 18.57 -20.10
N GLY A 69 -6.80 17.90 -21.04
CA GLY A 69 -7.36 17.00 -22.07
C GLY A 69 -8.16 15.80 -21.57
N SER A 70 -8.97 15.27 -22.49
CA SER A 70 -9.97 14.18 -22.37
C SER A 70 -9.49 12.91 -21.67
N ASP A 71 -8.20 12.62 -21.73
CA ASP A 71 -7.67 11.27 -21.51
C ASP A 71 -7.79 10.85 -20.03
N ASN A 72 -7.75 11.79 -19.07
CA ASN A 72 -7.82 11.48 -17.64
C ASN A 72 -9.24 11.21 -17.13
N CYS A 73 -10.27 11.78 -17.78
CA CYS A 73 -11.65 11.53 -17.38
C CYS A 73 -12.13 10.16 -17.92
N ASP A 74 -11.54 9.70 -19.03
CA ASP A 74 -11.79 8.36 -19.59
C ASP A 74 -11.25 7.24 -18.68
N GLU A 75 -10.14 7.47 -17.96
CA GLU A 75 -9.55 6.49 -17.05
C GLU A 75 -10.40 6.25 -15.79
N ALA A 76 -10.99 7.31 -15.21
CA ALA A 76 -11.89 7.16 -14.06
C ALA A 76 -13.17 6.40 -14.43
N ALA A 77 -13.74 6.72 -15.60
CA ALA A 77 -14.89 5.98 -16.14
C ALA A 77 -14.55 4.51 -16.42
N GLN A 78 -13.37 4.24 -16.98
CA GLN A 78 -12.89 2.87 -17.20
C GLN A 78 -12.66 2.11 -15.89
N PHE A 79 -12.17 2.77 -14.84
CA PHE A 79 -12.02 2.17 -13.52
C PHE A 79 -13.37 1.82 -12.89
N GLU A 80 -14.34 2.73 -12.97
CA GLU A 80 -15.71 2.49 -12.51
C GLU A 80 -16.38 1.35 -13.27
N ASP A 81 -16.27 1.33 -14.60
CA ASP A 81 -16.84 0.27 -15.45
C ASP A 81 -16.18 -1.09 -15.18
N ALA A 82 -14.85 -1.13 -15.03
CA ALA A 82 -14.11 -2.34 -14.70
C ALA A 82 -14.46 -2.92 -13.32
N LEU A 83 -15.03 -2.10 -12.43
CA LEU A 83 -15.39 -2.45 -11.06
C LEU A 83 -16.88 -2.24 -10.76
N ALA A 84 -17.72 -2.15 -11.80
CA ALA A 84 -19.14 -1.80 -11.65
C ALA A 84 -19.90 -2.77 -10.73
N ASP A 85 -19.51 -4.05 -10.76
CA ASP A 85 -20.09 -5.11 -9.93
C ASP A 85 -19.31 -5.36 -8.62
N ALA A 86 -18.20 -4.65 -8.41
CA ALA A 86 -17.39 -4.75 -7.21
C ALA A 86 -17.80 -3.70 -6.18
N GLY A 87 -17.89 -4.12 -4.92
CA GLY A 87 -18.20 -3.25 -3.79
C GLY A 87 -17.33 -3.58 -2.59
N ASP A 88 -17.44 -2.75 -1.56
CA ASP A 88 -16.77 -2.94 -0.28
C ASP A 88 -15.22 -2.95 -0.36
N PHE A 89 -14.69 -1.93 -1.03
CA PHE A 89 -13.25 -1.75 -1.19
C PHE A 89 -12.61 -1.38 0.13
N THR A 90 -11.61 -2.15 0.56
CA THR A 90 -10.87 -1.86 1.79
C THR A 90 -9.38 -1.72 1.50
N PHE A 91 -8.79 -0.63 1.98
CA PHE A 91 -7.36 -0.36 1.89
C PHE A 91 -6.75 -0.23 3.27
N PHE A 92 -5.48 -0.61 3.40
CA PHE A 92 -4.75 -0.59 4.66
C PHE A 92 -3.42 0.15 4.51
N ARG A 93 -3.09 0.96 5.50
CA ARG A 93 -1.77 1.56 5.68
C ARG A 93 -1.17 1.05 6.98
N ARG A 94 0.15 0.83 6.98
CA ARG A 94 0.93 0.45 8.16
C ARG A 94 2.00 1.50 8.43
N ALA A 95 2.21 1.82 9.70
CA ALA A 95 3.27 2.71 10.15
C ALA A 95 3.90 2.14 11.43
N THR A 96 5.19 1.83 11.38
CA THR A 96 5.95 1.41 12.57
C THR A 96 6.27 2.64 13.42
N ILE A 97 6.10 2.50 14.73
CA ILE A 97 6.37 3.59 15.68
C ILE A 97 7.85 3.56 16.06
N ALA A 98 8.57 4.63 15.76
CA ALA A 98 10.00 4.72 16.00
C ALA A 98 10.35 4.45 17.47
N GLY A 99 11.32 3.57 17.72
CA GLY A 99 11.76 3.20 19.06
C GLY A 99 10.89 2.14 19.76
N THR A 100 9.93 1.54 19.05
CA THR A 100 9.10 0.43 19.55
C THR A 100 8.91 -0.63 18.47
N ASP A 101 8.46 -1.83 18.85
CA ASP A 101 8.06 -2.88 17.91
C ASP A 101 6.59 -2.78 17.48
N LEU A 102 5.93 -1.68 17.81
CA LEU A 102 4.51 -1.47 17.52
C LEU A 102 4.30 -0.99 16.09
N THR A 103 3.24 -1.51 15.48
CA THR A 103 2.77 -1.08 14.17
C THR A 103 1.36 -0.54 14.28
N VAL A 104 1.15 0.71 13.87
CA VAL A 104 -0.18 1.29 13.69
C VAL A 104 -0.70 0.87 12.33
N HIS A 105 -1.92 0.37 12.31
CA HIS A 105 -2.68 0.04 11.13
C HIS A 105 -3.84 1.03 10.99
N THR A 106 -3.98 1.62 9.81
CA THR A 106 -5.11 2.46 9.45
C THR A 106 -5.84 1.84 8.28
N GLY A 107 -7.13 1.58 8.45
CA GLY A 107 -8.00 1.05 7.40
C GLY A 107 -8.99 2.10 6.92
N ILE A 108 -9.31 2.03 5.63
CA ILE A 108 -10.33 2.85 4.97
C ILE A 108 -11.18 1.95 4.09
N ARG A 109 -12.49 2.12 4.16
CA ARG A 109 -13.48 1.34 3.42
C ARG A 109 -14.37 2.26 2.59
N PHE A 110 -14.62 1.88 1.35
CA PHE A 110 -15.51 2.55 0.42
C PHE A 110 -16.61 1.58 0.02
N ALA A 111 -17.86 2.07 -0.09
CA ALA A 111 -18.98 1.19 -0.39
C ALA A 111 -18.98 0.80 -1.88
N THR A 112 -18.64 1.75 -2.76
CA THR A 112 -18.66 1.59 -4.22
C THR A 112 -17.34 2.02 -4.88
N ALA A 113 -17.13 1.62 -6.13
CA ALA A 113 -16.00 2.10 -6.93
C ALA A 113 -16.06 3.63 -7.11
N ARG A 114 -17.27 4.18 -7.26
CA ARG A 114 -17.49 5.62 -7.34
C ARG A 114 -17.02 6.35 -6.08
N ASP A 115 -17.31 5.79 -4.91
CA ASP A 115 -16.82 6.36 -3.64
C ASP A 115 -15.29 6.35 -3.54
N VAL A 116 -14.61 5.37 -4.14
CA VAL A 116 -13.14 5.33 -4.22
C VAL A 116 -12.64 6.49 -5.08
N VAL A 117 -13.24 6.69 -6.26
CA VAL A 117 -12.89 7.76 -7.19
C VAL A 117 -13.16 9.15 -6.58
N ASP A 118 -14.32 9.33 -5.95
CA ASP A 118 -14.71 10.60 -5.34
C ASP A 118 -14.01 10.86 -3.99
N GLY A 119 -13.36 9.84 -3.41
CA GLY A 119 -12.71 9.96 -2.11
C GLY A 119 -13.69 10.08 -0.95
N HIS A 120 -14.82 9.38 -1.02
CA HIS A 120 -15.88 9.38 -0.01
C HIS A 120 -15.87 8.10 0.82
N PRO A 121 -15.04 7.99 1.87
CA PRO A 121 -14.98 6.79 2.67
C PRO A 121 -16.27 6.54 3.44
N ALA A 122 -16.76 5.31 3.36
CA ALA A 122 -17.87 4.81 4.17
C ALA A 122 -17.47 4.63 5.64
N SER A 123 -16.24 4.17 5.89
CA SER A 123 -15.69 4.06 7.24
C SER A 123 -14.17 4.06 7.24
N GLN A 124 -13.58 4.49 8.35
CA GLN A 124 -12.15 4.46 8.61
C GLN A 124 -11.90 3.95 10.04
N TRP A 125 -10.79 3.28 10.26
CA TRP A 125 -10.41 2.80 11.58
C TRP A 125 -8.90 2.80 11.75
N CYS A 126 -8.48 2.78 13.00
CA CYS A 126 -7.09 2.81 13.39
C CYS A 126 -6.90 1.91 14.60
N TYR A 127 -5.92 1.02 14.53
CA TYR A 127 -5.55 0.13 15.64
C TYR A 127 -4.03 -0.03 15.70
N VAL A 128 -3.51 -0.40 16.86
CA VAL A 128 -2.13 -0.85 16.98
C VAL A 128 -2.09 -2.37 17.06
N ALA A 129 -1.20 -2.98 16.29
CA ALA A 129 -0.88 -4.39 16.41
C ALA A 129 0.25 -4.55 17.43
N LEU A 130 0.03 -5.39 18.43
CA LEU A 130 1.04 -5.76 19.41
C LEU A 130 1.80 -6.99 18.89
N PRO A 131 3.15 -6.99 18.97
CA PRO A 131 3.93 -8.16 18.63
C PRO A 131 3.80 -9.18 19.75
N ASP A 132 2.99 -10.24 19.57
CA ASP A 132 3.20 -11.45 20.38
C ASP A 132 2.68 -12.75 19.75
N GLY A 133 3.58 -13.73 19.61
CA GLY A 133 3.27 -15.11 19.23
C GLY A 133 2.54 -15.33 17.90
N ALA A 134 1.97 -16.53 17.73
CA ALA A 134 1.29 -16.99 16.52
C ALA A 134 -0.06 -16.29 16.24
N VAL A 135 -0.52 -15.39 17.11
CA VAL A 135 -1.82 -14.72 17.01
C VAL A 135 -1.64 -13.21 17.18
N GLN A 136 -1.96 -12.46 16.13
CA GLN A 136 -1.87 -11.00 16.13
C GLN A 136 -2.91 -10.41 17.10
N GLN A 137 -2.45 -9.76 18.18
CA GLN A 137 -3.30 -8.98 19.06
C GLN A 137 -3.41 -7.53 18.56
N GLN A 138 -4.62 -6.97 18.63
CA GLN A 138 -4.89 -5.59 18.22
C GLN A 138 -5.59 -4.82 19.33
N ILE A 139 -5.22 -3.54 19.47
CA ILE A 139 -5.93 -2.57 20.31
C ILE A 139 -6.49 -1.49 19.39
N ASP A 140 -7.82 -1.38 19.35
CA ASP A 140 -8.50 -0.34 18.59
C ASP A 140 -8.23 1.03 19.21
N LEU A 141 -7.74 1.96 18.41
CA LEU A 141 -7.35 3.31 18.83
C LEU A 141 -8.44 4.33 18.51
N ALA A 142 -9.01 4.25 17.31
CA ALA A 142 -10.06 5.15 16.87
C ALA A 142 -10.82 4.60 15.67
N SER A 143 -12.04 5.09 15.47
CA SER A 143 -12.86 4.78 14.31
C SER A 143 -13.64 6.00 13.84
N LYS A 144 -14.07 5.98 12.58
CA LYS A 144 -14.89 7.02 11.97
C LYS A 144 -15.83 6.37 10.95
N THR A 145 -17.09 6.78 10.95
CA THR A 145 -18.03 6.43 9.88
C THR A 145 -18.34 7.65 9.02
N ALA A 146 -18.87 7.44 7.82
CA ALA A 146 -19.37 8.52 6.98
C ALA A 146 -20.32 9.43 7.77
N GLY A 147 -20.15 10.75 7.60
CA GLY A 147 -20.97 11.79 8.25
C GLY A 147 -20.73 12.02 9.74
N ASN A 148 -19.90 11.21 10.41
CA ASN A 148 -19.62 11.36 11.84
C ASN A 148 -18.16 11.78 12.09
N PRO A 149 -17.90 12.54 13.19
CA PRO A 149 -16.55 12.82 13.61
C PRO A 149 -15.83 11.54 14.08
N PRO A 150 -14.48 11.49 14.03
CA PRO A 150 -13.73 10.39 14.61
C PRO A 150 -14.02 10.21 16.10
N VAL A 151 -14.17 8.95 16.52
CA VAL A 151 -14.31 8.54 17.92
C VAL A 151 -13.05 7.81 18.34
N TYR A 152 -12.37 8.33 19.36
CA TYR A 152 -11.20 7.71 19.96
C TYR A 152 -11.62 6.72 21.05
N THR A 153 -11.02 5.53 21.04
CA THR A 153 -11.30 4.49 22.03
C THR A 153 -10.83 4.95 23.41
N SER A 154 -11.63 4.71 24.45
CA SER A 154 -11.18 4.90 25.83
C SER A 154 -10.16 3.82 26.18
N LEU A 155 -8.93 4.24 26.46
CA LEU A 155 -7.83 3.33 26.82
C LEU A 155 -7.66 3.20 28.35
N ALA A 156 -8.42 3.95 29.13
CA ALA A 156 -8.31 4.00 30.59
C ALA A 156 -8.69 2.69 31.29
N SER A 157 -9.45 1.82 30.62
CA SER A 157 -9.86 0.52 31.15
C SER A 157 -8.90 -0.63 30.79
N LEU A 158 -7.84 -0.36 30.02
CA LEU A 158 -6.86 -1.38 29.68
C LEU A 158 -5.99 -1.71 30.91
N ASP A 159 -5.68 -2.99 31.09
CA ASP A 159 -4.82 -3.44 32.18
C ASP A 159 -3.40 -2.87 32.02
N ALA A 160 -3.01 -1.99 32.94
CA ALA A 160 -1.71 -1.34 32.94
C ALA A 160 -0.54 -2.33 33.04
N THR A 161 -0.73 -3.47 33.71
CA THR A 161 0.31 -4.50 33.84
C THR A 161 0.49 -5.26 32.53
N ALA A 162 -0.61 -5.56 31.83
CA ALA A 162 -0.55 -6.16 30.50
C ALA A 162 0.13 -5.21 29.51
N LEU A 163 -0.27 -3.93 29.48
CA LEU A 163 0.34 -2.92 28.61
C LEU A 163 1.82 -2.70 28.90
N ALA A 164 2.22 -2.71 30.17
CA ALA A 164 3.62 -2.62 30.57
C ALA A 164 4.44 -3.82 30.07
N GLY A 165 3.84 -5.00 29.97
CA GLY A 165 4.47 -6.17 29.32
C GLY A 165 4.83 -5.94 27.85
N PHE A 166 4.09 -5.07 27.16
CA PHE A 166 4.37 -4.63 25.79
C PHE A 166 5.18 -3.33 25.69
N GLY A 167 5.65 -2.81 26.83
CA GLY A 167 6.43 -1.57 26.87
C GLY A 167 5.62 -0.31 26.54
N VAL A 168 4.30 -0.33 26.68
CA VAL A 168 3.44 0.84 26.42
C VAL A 168 2.51 1.16 27.58
N SER A 169 2.07 2.42 27.63
CA SER A 169 1.04 2.89 28.56
C SER A 169 -0.21 3.32 27.80
N ALA A 170 -1.35 3.40 28.50
CA ALA A 170 -2.60 3.91 27.93
C ALA A 170 -2.44 5.37 27.42
N ASP A 171 -1.64 6.19 28.12
CA ASP A 171 -1.34 7.55 27.70
C ASP A 171 -0.51 7.57 26.42
N ALA A 172 0.53 6.73 26.32
CA ALA A 172 1.33 6.61 25.11
C ALA A 172 0.49 6.15 23.91
N LEU A 173 -0.40 5.17 24.10
CA LEU A 173 -1.33 4.74 23.07
C LEU A 173 -2.31 5.84 22.65
N SER A 174 -2.73 6.68 23.59
CA SER A 174 -3.57 7.85 23.30
C SER A 174 -2.81 8.89 22.46
N ASP A 175 -1.54 9.13 22.75
CA ASP A 175 -0.66 10.01 21.96
C ASP A 175 -0.40 9.45 20.56
N ILE A 176 -0.18 8.13 20.46
CA ILE A 176 -0.06 7.41 19.20
C ILE A 176 -1.34 7.57 18.37
N ALA A 177 -2.50 7.38 18.99
CA ALA A 177 -3.78 7.55 18.31
C ALA A 177 -3.93 8.95 17.72
N ARG A 178 -3.59 9.99 18.49
CA ARG A 178 -3.66 11.40 18.05
C ARG A 178 -2.69 11.72 16.89
N SER A 179 -1.50 11.13 16.91
CA SER A 179 -0.43 11.45 15.95
C SER A 179 -0.47 10.60 14.68
N HIS A 180 -0.97 9.36 14.76
CA HIS A 180 -0.90 8.38 13.67
C HIS A 180 -2.26 8.03 13.05
N CYS A 181 -3.38 8.17 13.79
CA CYS A 181 -4.71 7.92 13.23
C CYS A 181 -5.18 9.15 12.43
N ARG A 182 -4.70 9.25 11.18
CA ARG A 182 -5.09 10.31 10.25
C ARG A 182 -6.38 9.92 9.53
N PHE A 183 -7.49 10.51 9.94
CA PHE A 183 -8.78 10.34 9.27
C PHE A 183 -8.99 11.42 8.22
N VAL A 184 -9.34 11.02 7.01
CA VAL A 184 -9.72 11.96 5.94
C VAL A 184 -11.11 12.52 6.27
N SER A 185 -11.25 13.85 6.22
CA SER A 185 -12.57 14.52 6.30
C SER A 185 -13.26 14.45 4.94
N PRO A 186 -14.57 14.13 4.88
CA PRO A 186 -15.31 14.30 3.65
C PRO A 186 -15.22 15.77 3.24
N LYS A 187 -15.03 16.02 1.95
CA LYS A 187 -15.02 17.37 1.42
C LYS A 187 -16.42 17.95 1.61
N GLU A 188 -16.56 19.03 2.37
CA GLU A 188 -17.83 19.77 2.39
C GLU A 188 -18.02 20.35 0.99
N GLU A 189 -19.04 19.88 0.26
CA GLU A 189 -19.50 20.52 -0.97
C GLU A 189 -19.96 21.95 -0.61
N SER A 190 -19.15 22.94 -0.96
CA SER A 190 -19.46 24.37 -0.84
C SER A 190 -19.99 24.94 -2.14
#